data_AF-A0A6M3LJU1-F1
#
_entry.id   AF-A0A6M3LJU1-F1
#
_cell.length_a   1.000
_cell.length_b   1.000
_cell.length_c   1.000
_cell.angle_alpha   90.00
_cell.angle_beta   90.00
_cell.angle_gamma   90.00
#
_symmetry.space_group_name_H-M   'P 1'
#
loop_
_entity.id
_entity.type
_entity.pdbx_description
1 polymer ?
#
loop_
_entity_poly.entity_id
_entity_poly.type
_entity_poly.pdbx_seq_one_letter_code
_entity_poly.pdbx_strand_id
1 'polypeptide(L)' 'MKEDYPYRYAWKNNSKRVTLYNRCFRVIRRMVGNSALVEFEDGQKEVISRNAMRRR' A
#
# COMPACT_ATOMS: atom_id res chain seq x y z
N MET A 1 16.13 -1.81 13.30
CA MET A 1 15.98 -1.98 11.84
C MET A 1 14.54 -2.37 11.54
N LYS A 2 13.65 -1.41 11.28
CA LYS A 2 12.28 -1.66 10.82
C LYS A 2 12.04 -0.78 9.58
N GLU A 3 12.85 -1.03 8.56
CA GLU A 3 12.69 -0.46 7.21
C GLU A 3 11.88 -1.38 6.30
N ASP A 4 11.23 -2.43 6.84
CA ASP A 4 10.57 -3.45 6.01
C ASP A 4 9.37 -2.88 5.21
N TYR A 5 8.73 -1.83 5.71
CA TYR A 5 7.52 -1.23 5.13
C TYR A 5 7.65 0.29 4.97
N PRO A 6 8.35 0.79 3.93
CA PRO A 6 8.69 2.21 3.77
C PRO A 6 7.52 3.10 3.30
N TYR A 7 6.36 2.51 3.00
CA TYR A 7 5.20 3.22 2.50
C TYR A 7 3.99 3.06 3.41
N ARG A 8 3.09 4.05 3.35
CA ARG A 8 1.76 4.01 3.97
C ARG A 8 0.65 4.28 2.95
N TYR A 9 -0.52 3.71 3.18
CA TYR A 9 -1.67 3.89 2.30
C TYR A 9 -2.44 5.16 2.65
N ALA A 10 -2.68 6.05 1.68
CA ALA A 10 -3.18 7.40 1.97
C ALA A 10 -4.63 7.66 1.53
N TRP A 11 -5.27 6.74 0.80
CA TRP A 11 -6.64 6.95 0.31
C TRP A 11 -7.68 6.40 1.28
N LYS A 12 -8.83 7.06 1.35
CA LYS A 12 -9.96 6.70 2.25
C LYS A 12 -11.35 7.02 1.67
N ASN A 13 -11.47 7.11 0.35
CA ASN A 13 -12.69 7.59 -0.32
C ASN A 13 -13.75 6.51 -0.59
N ASN A 14 -13.56 5.28 -0.14
CA ASN A 14 -14.59 4.24 -0.12
C ASN A 14 -14.34 3.27 1.05
N SER A 15 -15.36 2.48 1.40
CA SER A 15 -15.34 1.62 2.58
C SER A 15 -14.18 0.63 2.59
N LYS A 16 -13.80 0.08 1.44
CA LYS A 16 -12.61 -0.79 1.32
C LYS A 16 -11.32 -0.03 1.61
N ARG A 17 -11.14 1.17 1.07
CA ARG A 17 -9.93 1.98 1.27
C ARG A 17 -9.79 2.49 2.69
N VAL A 18 -10.92 2.71 3.38
CA VAL A 18 -10.92 3.04 4.81
C VAL A 18 -10.24 1.95 5.63
N THR A 19 -10.45 0.66 5.31
CA THR A 19 -9.78 -0.45 6.04
C THR A 19 -8.28 -0.56 5.74
N LEU A 20 -7.80 0.09 4.68
CA LEU A 20 -6.40 0.13 4.30
C LEU A 20 -5.68 1.39 4.80
N TYR A 21 -6.43 2.43 5.15
CA TYR A 21 -5.88 3.75 5.44
C TYR A 21 -4.83 3.72 6.56
N ASN A 22 -3.70 4.38 6.29
CA ASN A 22 -2.55 4.51 7.18
C ASN A 22 -1.82 3.20 7.54
N ARG A 23 -2.20 2.05 6.95
CA ARG A 23 -1.44 0.80 7.10
C ARG A 23 -0.11 0.89 6.37
N CYS A 24 0.93 0.30 6.97
CA CYS A 24 2.25 0.26 6.37
C CYS A 24 2.36 -0.92 5.39
N PHE A 25 3.06 -0.71 4.27
CA PHE A 25 3.29 -1.75 3.28
C PHE A 25 4.62 -1.57 2.54
N ARG A 26 4.99 -2.62 1.82
CA ARG A 26 6.14 -2.67 0.93
C ARG A 26 5.69 -3.05 -0.48
N VAL A 27 6.40 -2.54 -1.47
CA VAL A 27 6.11 -2.85 -2.87
C VAL A 27 6.80 -4.15 -3.23
N ILE A 28 6.02 -5.17 -3.59
CA ILE A 28 6.56 -6.42 -4.13
C ILE A 28 6.88 -6.24 -5.62
N ARG A 29 5.92 -5.70 -6.39
CA ARG A 29 6.06 -5.56 -7.85
C ARG A 29 5.32 -4.34 -8.37
N ARG A 30 5.97 -3.56 -9.24
CA ARG A 30 5.32 -2.48 -10.01
C ARG A 30 4.68 -3.06 -11.27
N MET A 31 3.46 -2.64 -11.58
CA MET A 31 2.67 -3.13 -12.71
C MET A 31 2.29 -1.99 -13.66
N VAL A 32 1.66 -2.36 -14.78
CA VAL A 32 1.09 -1.41 -15.75
C VAL A 32 -0.09 -0.63 -15.16
N GLY A 33 -0.51 0.45 -15.82
CA GLY A 33 -1.68 1.23 -15.40
C GLY A 33 -1.52 1.91 -14.05
N ASN A 34 -0.30 2.32 -13.70
CA ASN A 34 0.03 2.98 -12.43
C ASN A 34 -0.34 2.18 -11.17
N SER A 35 -0.23 0.85 -11.25
CA SER A 35 -0.54 -0.08 -10.15
C SER A 35 0.72 -0.72 -9.57
N ALA A 36 0.61 -1.24 -8.35
CA ALA A 36 1.64 -2.02 -7.68
C ALA A 36 1.01 -3.13 -6.83
N LEU A 37 1.61 -4.32 -6.86
CA LEU A 37 1.38 -5.36 -5.88
C LEU A 37 2.16 -5.01 -4.62
N VAL A 38 1.47 -4.92 -3.50
CA VAL A 38 2.05 -4.58 -2.20
C VAL A 38 1.73 -5.66 -1.17
N GLU A 39 2.54 -5.71 -0.13
CA GLU A 39 2.31 -6.53 1.06
C GLU A 39 2.27 -5.62 2.28
N PHE A 40 1.17 -5.70 3.01
CA PHE A 40 0.96 -5.00 4.26
C PHE A 40 1.63 -5.73 5.42
N GLU A 41 1.75 -5.03 6.55
CA GLU A 41 2.42 -5.52 7.77
C GLU A 41 1.84 -6.82 8.37
N ASP A 42 0.58 -7.16 8.09
CA ASP A 42 -0.07 -8.41 8.52
C ASP A 42 0.10 -9.56 7.52
N GLY A 43 0.83 -9.34 6.41
CA GLY A 43 1.01 -10.33 5.35
C GLY A 43 -0.06 -10.29 4.26
N GLN A 44 -1.10 -9.44 4.38
CA GLN A 44 -2.08 -9.24 3.31
C GLN A 44 -1.41 -8.68 2.05
N LYS A 45 -1.65 -9.32 0.91
CA LYS A 45 -1.20 -8.86 -0.41
C LYS A 45 -2.35 -8.23 -1.17
N GLU A 46 -2.11 -7.07 -1.77
CA GLU A 46 -3.13 -6.41 -2.58
C GLU A 46 -2.52 -5.60 -3.72
N VAL A 47 -3.28 -5.48 -4.81
CA VAL A 47 -2.97 -4.57 -5.91
C VAL A 47 -3.58 -3.21 -5.61
N ILE A 48 -2.72 -2.20 -5.52
CA ILE A 48 -3.13 -0.82 -5.26
C ILE A 48 -2.64 0.13 -6.35
N SER A 49 -3.29 1.29 -6.46
CA SER A 49 -2.75 2.39 -7.27
C SER A 49 -1.50 2.96 -6.60
N ARG A 50 -0.48 3.23 -7.39
CA ARG A 50 0.75 3.91 -6.93
C ARG A 50 0.47 5.33 -6.41
N ASN A 51 -0.62 5.95 -6.85
CA ASN A 51 -1.06 7.27 -6.36
C ASN A 51 -1.52 7.24 -4.90
N ALA A 52 -1.91 6.07 -4.39
CA ALA A 52 -2.29 5.90 -2.99
C ALA A 52 -1.09 5.76 -2.05
N MET A 53 0.14 5.59 -2.59
CA MET A 53 1.34 5.34 -1.82
C MET A 53 1.97 6.65 -1.33
N ARG A 54 2.26 6.75 -0.04
CA ARG A 54 3.06 7.84 0.53
C ARG A 54 4.28 7.26 1.24
N ARG A 55 5.43 7.90 1.07
CA ARG A 55 6.61 7.57 1.88
C ARG A 55 6.30 7.89 3.34
N ARG A 56 6.76 7.02 4.23
CA ARG A 56 6.76 7.27 5.67
C ARG A 56 7.84 8.28 6.04
#